data_AF-A0A094DAC8-F1
#
_entry.id   AF-A0A094DAC8-F1
#
_cell.length_a   1.000
_cell.length_b   1.000
_cell.length_c   1.000
_cell.angle_alpha   90.00
_cell.angle_beta   90.00
_cell.angle_gamma   90.00
#
_symmetry.space_group_name_H-M   'P 1'
#
loop_
_entity.id
_entity.type
_entity.pdbx_description
1 polymer ?
#
loop_
_entity_poly.entity_id
_entity_poly.type
_entity_poly.pdbx_seq_one_letter_code
_entity_poly.pdbx_strand_id
1 'polypeptide(L)'
;MGISKLPRSARPSPEPPASSYGLIEKEFASDDFQLLVVCIFLNKTKGDRAIPAARRLLLQYPKPEILANASYDEIKIYFRDLGLLRRASWLIELSKKWLIDPPQAGKIRKKMWGGSIQAESEVAHLQGVGLYASDAWRIFCKDNMYEKAGLKVMESEWKAVKPRDKKLRSYLIWRWAREGYDWDPETGVAIERSLEGSDCDLGMSCLAIDDSGGGGRLEQAHVSAYRASMALPKQVLEGAKLFSYDSKTQDVCQLEEVPVPLGCVLKGKAEGEPVATISDIATDGLMKRLADLGL
;
A
#
# COMPACT_ATOMS: atom_id res chain seq x y z
N MET A 1 -30.30 -20.32 -10.49
CA MET A 1 -29.22 -19.52 -11.10
C MET A 1 -28.00 -19.62 -10.19
N GLY A 2 -26.85 -19.99 -10.76
CA GLY A 2 -25.70 -20.50 -10.03
C GLY A 2 -24.96 -19.44 -9.21
N ILE A 3 -24.65 -19.80 -7.98
CA ILE A 3 -23.72 -19.08 -7.09
C ILE A 3 -22.35 -19.13 -7.75
N SER A 4 -21.80 -17.98 -8.13
CA SER A 4 -20.48 -17.85 -8.73
C SER A 4 -19.42 -18.31 -7.71
N LYS A 5 -18.91 -19.53 -7.93
CA LYS A 5 -17.79 -20.08 -7.15
C LYS A 5 -16.57 -19.20 -7.35
N LEU A 6 -16.13 -18.52 -6.30
CA LEU A 6 -14.85 -17.82 -6.26
C LEU A 6 -13.71 -18.80 -6.67
N PRO A 7 -12.74 -18.36 -7.49
CA PRO A 7 -11.70 -19.25 -8.01
C PRO A 7 -10.80 -19.80 -6.89
N ARG A 8 -10.46 -21.09 -7.05
CA ARG A 8 -9.88 -22.05 -6.09
C ARG A 8 -8.42 -21.79 -5.68
N SER A 9 -8.00 -20.54 -5.50
CA SER A 9 -6.60 -20.18 -5.15
C SER A 9 -6.48 -19.15 -4.02
N ALA A 10 -7.57 -18.65 -3.47
CA ALA A 10 -7.53 -17.85 -2.25
C ALA A 10 -7.56 -18.78 -1.03
N ARG A 11 -6.54 -18.70 -0.16
CA ARG A 11 -6.72 -19.05 1.25
C ARG A 11 -8.03 -18.36 1.70
N PRO A 12 -8.98 -19.05 2.34
CA PRO A 12 -10.22 -18.43 2.77
C PRO A 12 -9.88 -17.20 3.61
N SER A 13 -10.47 -16.06 3.26
CA SER A 13 -10.33 -14.86 4.07
C SER A 13 -10.86 -15.16 5.46
N PRO A 14 -10.14 -14.78 6.52
CA PRO A 14 -10.64 -14.98 7.87
C PRO A 14 -11.96 -14.23 8.02
N GLU A 15 -12.88 -14.82 8.78
CA GLU A 15 -14.15 -14.17 9.05
C GLU A 15 -13.93 -12.84 9.78
N PRO A 16 -14.83 -11.85 9.64
CA PRO A 16 -14.73 -10.57 10.33
C PRO A 16 -14.39 -10.62 11.84
N PRO A 17 -14.91 -11.56 12.66
CA PRO A 17 -14.56 -11.64 14.07
C PRO A 17 -13.09 -12.04 14.34
N ALA A 18 -12.34 -12.48 13.33
CA ALA A 18 -10.93 -12.80 13.51
C ALA A 18 -10.13 -11.57 13.98
N SER A 19 -9.25 -11.78 14.96
CA SER A 19 -8.40 -10.72 15.53
C SER A 19 -7.45 -10.11 14.49
N SER A 20 -7.02 -10.90 13.48
CA SER A 20 -6.13 -10.46 12.42
C SER A 20 -6.41 -11.13 11.07
N TYR A 21 -6.11 -10.43 9.97
CA TYR A 21 -6.21 -10.98 8.61
C TYR A 21 -4.97 -11.78 8.19
N GLY A 22 -3.82 -11.51 8.83
CA GLY A 22 -2.54 -12.17 8.51
C GLY A 22 -1.83 -11.68 7.25
N LEU A 23 -2.03 -10.42 6.84
CA LEU A 23 -1.15 -9.78 5.84
C LEU A 23 0.20 -9.44 6.46
N ILE A 24 1.29 -9.76 5.76
CA ILE A 24 2.66 -9.51 6.21
C ILE A 24 2.96 -8.01 6.25
N GLU A 25 2.34 -7.23 5.38
CA GLU A 25 2.44 -5.77 5.37
C GLU A 25 2.01 -5.17 6.71
N LYS A 26 0.99 -5.73 7.35
CA LYS A 26 0.54 -5.30 8.68
C LYS A 26 1.55 -5.62 9.78
N GLU A 27 2.29 -6.73 9.66
CA GLU A 27 3.33 -7.12 10.63
C GLU A 27 4.48 -6.11 10.68
N PHE A 28 4.81 -5.51 9.52
CA PHE A 28 5.88 -4.52 9.39
C PHE A 28 5.40 -3.07 9.41
N ALA A 29 4.10 -2.81 9.63
CA ALA A 29 3.51 -1.48 9.59
C ALA A 29 4.02 -0.50 10.65
N SER A 30 4.71 -0.99 11.69
CA SER A 30 5.37 -0.14 12.69
C SER A 30 6.63 0.54 12.16
N ASP A 31 7.24 0.00 11.09
CA ASP A 31 8.46 0.48 10.46
C ASP A 31 8.26 0.64 8.95
N ASP A 32 8.13 1.90 8.53
CA ASP A 32 7.82 2.27 7.15
C ASP A 32 8.86 1.76 6.15
N PHE A 33 10.14 1.70 6.54
CA PHE A 33 11.21 1.21 5.67
C PHE A 33 11.09 -0.30 5.47
N GLN A 34 10.92 -1.05 6.56
CA GLN A 34 10.79 -2.50 6.49
C GLN A 34 9.55 -2.94 5.70
N LEU A 35 8.43 -2.21 5.83
CA LEU A 35 7.26 -2.43 4.98
C LEU A 35 7.62 -2.39 3.49
N LEU A 36 8.37 -1.37 3.03
CA LEU A 36 8.73 -1.24 1.62
C LEU A 36 9.69 -2.34 1.16
N VAL A 37 10.62 -2.75 2.03
CA VAL A 37 11.50 -3.91 1.77
C VAL A 37 10.65 -5.15 1.51
N VAL A 38 9.67 -5.43 2.38
CA VAL A 38 8.74 -6.56 2.21
C VAL A 38 7.94 -6.44 0.90
N CYS A 39 7.45 -5.25 0.56
CA CYS A 39 6.75 -5.02 -0.71
C CYS A 39 7.64 -5.37 -1.93
N ILE A 40 8.94 -5.04 -1.88
CA ILE A 40 9.89 -5.41 -2.94
C ILE A 40 10.07 -6.93 -3.04
N PHE A 41 10.10 -7.64 -1.92
CA PHE A 41 10.14 -9.12 -1.92
C PHE A 41 8.88 -9.75 -2.52
N LEU A 42 7.72 -9.14 -2.33
CA LEU A 42 6.44 -9.63 -2.84
C LEU A 42 6.22 -9.35 -4.33
N ASN A 43 7.02 -8.48 -4.94
CA ASN A 43 6.92 -8.18 -6.37
C ASN A 43 7.02 -9.45 -7.23
N LYS A 44 5.89 -9.81 -7.86
CA LYS A 44 5.72 -11.00 -8.71
C LYS A 44 6.22 -12.30 -8.07
N THR A 45 6.19 -12.40 -6.73
CA THR A 45 6.69 -13.56 -5.97
C THR A 45 5.63 -13.99 -4.97
N LYS A 46 5.36 -15.29 -4.87
CA LYS A 46 4.40 -15.81 -3.88
C LYS A 46 4.92 -15.59 -2.45
N GLY A 47 4.00 -15.22 -1.56
CA GLY A 47 4.33 -14.88 -0.17
C GLY A 47 4.96 -16.02 0.64
N ASP A 48 4.58 -17.27 0.37
CA ASP A 48 5.16 -18.47 1.01
C ASP A 48 6.68 -18.57 0.85
N ARG A 49 7.23 -18.11 -0.28
CA ARG A 49 8.67 -18.05 -0.54
C ARG A 49 9.27 -16.68 -0.23
N ALA A 50 8.57 -15.61 -0.56
CA ALA A 50 9.06 -14.24 -0.39
C ALA A 50 9.21 -13.83 1.08
N ILE A 51 8.23 -14.17 1.93
CA ILE A 51 8.17 -13.71 3.33
C ILE A 51 9.35 -14.27 4.16
N PRO A 52 9.66 -15.58 4.13
CA PRO A 52 10.82 -16.09 4.85
C PRO A 52 12.14 -15.45 4.40
N ALA A 53 12.29 -15.16 3.10
CA ALA A 53 13.48 -14.51 2.57
C ALA A 53 13.59 -13.04 3.01
N ALA A 54 12.48 -12.30 3.00
CA ALA A 54 12.42 -10.92 3.49
C ALA A 54 12.79 -10.85 4.98
N ARG A 55 12.24 -11.75 5.80
CA ARG A 55 12.59 -11.84 7.23
C ARG A 55 14.08 -12.12 7.44
N ARG A 56 14.67 -13.07 6.71
CA ARG A 56 16.11 -13.35 6.80
C ARG A 56 16.96 -12.13 6.42
N LEU A 57 16.57 -11.37 5.39
CA LEU A 57 17.26 -10.14 5.02
C LEU A 57 17.14 -9.09 6.13
N LEU A 58 15.95 -8.86 6.66
CA LEU A 58 15.70 -7.83 7.68
C LEU A 58 16.34 -8.15 9.03
N LEU A 59 16.67 -9.41 9.33
CA LEU A 59 17.51 -9.74 10.49
C LEU A 59 18.93 -9.19 10.36
N GLN A 60 19.49 -9.10 9.16
CA GLN A 60 20.84 -8.60 8.91
C GLN A 60 20.86 -7.11 8.51
N TYR A 61 19.83 -6.66 7.80
CA TYR A 61 19.72 -5.32 7.25
C TYR A 61 18.41 -4.63 7.68
N PRO A 62 18.19 -4.42 9.00
CA PRO A 62 16.93 -3.88 9.51
C PRO A 62 16.70 -2.41 9.17
N LYS A 63 17.76 -1.67 8.83
CA LYS A 63 17.75 -0.20 8.69
C LYS A 63 18.35 0.26 7.36
N PRO A 64 17.91 1.43 6.84
CA PRO A 64 18.41 1.95 5.57
C PRO A 64 19.92 2.22 5.57
N GLU A 65 20.52 2.63 6.70
CA GLU A 65 21.96 2.91 6.79
C GLU A 65 22.81 1.67 6.53
N ILE A 66 22.35 0.51 7.01
CA ILE A 66 23.05 -0.76 6.84
C ILE A 66 22.84 -1.26 5.40
N LEU A 67 21.59 -1.26 4.93
CA LEU A 67 21.25 -1.79 3.61
C LEU A 67 21.81 -0.93 2.45
N ALA A 68 21.96 0.38 2.65
CA ALA A 68 22.57 1.28 1.66
C ALA A 68 24.06 1.00 1.41
N ASN A 69 24.76 0.46 2.39
CA ASN A 69 26.19 0.13 2.33
C ASN A 69 26.48 -1.30 1.86
N ALA A 70 25.45 -2.15 1.75
CA ALA A 70 25.59 -3.51 1.28
C ALA A 70 25.99 -3.57 -0.21
N SER A 71 26.79 -4.58 -0.56
CA SER A 71 27.10 -4.90 -1.95
C SER A 71 25.93 -5.63 -2.63
N TYR A 72 25.89 -5.54 -3.96
CA TYR A 72 24.88 -6.26 -4.74
C TYR A 72 24.92 -7.78 -4.50
N ASP A 73 26.13 -8.38 -4.42
CA ASP A 73 26.27 -9.83 -4.27
C ASP A 73 25.80 -10.34 -2.90
N GLU A 74 25.99 -9.57 -1.83
CA GLU A 74 25.44 -9.86 -0.50
C GLU A 74 23.91 -9.88 -0.52
N ILE A 75 23.28 -8.91 -1.18
CA ILE A 75 21.81 -8.83 -1.22
C ILE A 75 21.20 -9.81 -2.22
N LYS A 76 21.90 -10.07 -3.33
CA LYS A 76 21.47 -11.00 -4.39
C LYS A 76 21.19 -12.40 -3.85
N ILE A 77 21.89 -12.85 -2.80
CA ILE A 77 21.72 -14.20 -2.24
C ILE A 77 20.27 -14.46 -1.80
N TYR A 78 19.57 -13.44 -1.30
CA TYR A 78 18.19 -13.55 -0.81
C TYR A 78 17.17 -13.74 -1.94
N PHE A 79 17.57 -13.52 -3.20
CA PHE A 79 16.70 -13.61 -4.37
C PHE A 79 17.02 -14.79 -5.29
N ARG A 80 18.06 -15.58 -5.03
CA ARG A 80 18.52 -16.67 -5.92
C ARG A 80 17.39 -17.62 -6.30
N ASP A 81 16.63 -18.09 -5.31
CA ASP A 81 15.52 -19.06 -5.53
C ASP A 81 14.16 -18.39 -5.81
N LEU A 82 14.10 -17.06 -5.68
CA LEU A 82 12.90 -16.27 -5.94
C LEU A 82 12.84 -15.73 -7.37
N GLY A 83 14.00 -15.60 -8.03
CA GLY A 83 14.15 -14.91 -9.30
C GLY A 83 14.12 -13.38 -9.17
N LEU A 84 14.16 -12.68 -10.31
CA LEU A 84 14.17 -11.21 -10.37
C LEU A 84 15.29 -10.58 -9.52
N LEU A 85 16.54 -11.01 -9.78
CA LEU A 85 17.72 -10.61 -9.01
C LEU A 85 17.97 -9.09 -8.98
N ARG A 86 17.48 -8.34 -9.98
CA ARG A 86 17.51 -6.86 -10.00
C ARG A 86 16.88 -6.22 -8.75
N ARG A 87 16.02 -6.93 -8.02
CA ARG A 87 15.45 -6.45 -6.76
C ARG A 87 16.52 -6.20 -5.69
N ALA A 88 17.66 -6.89 -5.75
CA ALA A 88 18.78 -6.62 -4.86
C ALA A 88 19.32 -5.20 -5.06
N SER A 89 19.50 -4.74 -6.31
CA SER A 89 19.92 -3.36 -6.56
C SER A 89 18.83 -2.38 -6.13
N TRP A 90 17.56 -2.70 -6.34
CA TRP A 90 16.45 -1.85 -5.90
C TRP A 90 16.44 -1.61 -4.40
N LEU A 91 16.75 -2.62 -3.58
CA LEU A 91 16.84 -2.46 -2.12
C LEU A 91 17.96 -1.51 -1.72
N ILE A 92 19.13 -1.65 -2.34
CA ILE A 92 20.29 -0.77 -2.08
C ILE A 92 19.96 0.67 -2.51
N GLU A 93 19.43 0.85 -3.72
CA GLU A 93 19.03 2.15 -4.26
C GLU A 93 17.89 2.80 -3.46
N LEU A 94 16.89 2.03 -3.03
CA LEU A 94 15.83 2.49 -2.14
C LEU A 94 16.44 3.02 -0.84
N SER A 95 17.36 2.27 -0.24
CA SER A 95 17.99 2.62 1.04
C SER A 95 18.84 3.88 0.91
N LYS A 96 19.67 3.99 -0.13
CA LYS A 96 20.44 5.21 -0.41
C LYS A 96 19.53 6.42 -0.59
N LYS A 97 18.44 6.27 -1.35
CA LYS A 97 17.51 7.38 -1.59
C LYS A 97 16.71 7.74 -0.34
N TRP A 98 16.40 6.77 0.51
CA TRP A 98 15.77 6.98 1.81
C TRP A 98 16.61 7.89 2.70
N LEU A 99 17.93 7.71 2.71
CA LEU A 99 18.84 8.55 3.51
C LEU A 99 18.95 9.99 2.97
N ILE A 100 18.84 10.17 1.65
CA ILE A 100 18.97 11.48 0.99
C ILE A 100 17.67 12.29 1.07
N ASP A 101 16.53 11.66 0.80
CA ASP A 101 15.21 12.30 0.76
C ASP A 101 14.19 11.34 1.40
N PRO A 102 14.19 11.22 2.74
CA PRO A 102 13.28 10.33 3.44
C PRO A 102 11.81 10.74 3.22
N PRO A 103 10.86 9.80 3.31
CA PRO A 103 9.45 10.13 3.30
C PRO A 103 9.08 11.12 4.40
N GLN A 104 8.25 12.11 4.07
CA GLN A 104 7.83 13.17 4.98
C GLN A 104 6.32 13.35 4.88
N ALA A 105 5.65 13.46 6.02
CA ALA A 105 4.21 13.71 6.07
C ALA A 105 3.87 15.01 5.30
N GLY A 106 2.80 14.97 4.51
CA GLY A 106 2.37 16.09 3.67
C GLY A 106 3.15 16.24 2.35
N LYS A 107 4.29 15.55 2.16
CA LYS A 107 5.11 15.63 0.94
C LYS A 107 4.76 14.51 -0.04
N ILE A 108 3.56 14.57 -0.62
CA ILE A 108 3.09 13.57 -1.59
C ILE A 108 3.90 13.67 -2.88
N ARG A 109 4.40 12.53 -3.37
CA ARG A 109 5.15 12.42 -4.63
C ARG A 109 4.36 11.63 -5.65
N LYS A 110 4.63 11.88 -6.93
CA LYS A 110 4.07 11.13 -8.07
C LYS A 110 5.18 10.49 -8.86
N LYS A 111 5.03 9.20 -9.18
CA LYS A 111 5.89 8.49 -10.14
C LYS A 111 5.08 8.22 -11.40
N MET A 112 5.57 8.71 -12.53
CA MET A 112 4.93 8.54 -13.83
C MET A 112 5.73 7.57 -14.70
N TRP A 113 5.05 6.76 -15.50
CA TRP A 113 5.66 5.95 -16.55
C TRP A 113 4.68 5.78 -17.71
N GLY A 114 5.12 6.07 -18.93
CA GLY A 114 4.29 5.96 -20.13
C GLY A 114 2.98 6.74 -20.03
N GLY A 115 3.03 7.96 -19.47
CA GLY A 115 1.86 8.83 -19.29
C GLY A 115 0.89 8.41 -18.17
N SER A 116 1.14 7.29 -17.48
CA SER A 116 0.28 6.80 -16.39
C SER A 116 0.94 6.95 -15.01
N ILE A 117 0.13 7.22 -13.99
CA ILE A 117 0.57 7.23 -12.59
C ILE A 117 0.92 5.79 -12.17
N GLN A 118 2.15 5.60 -11.72
CA GLN A 118 2.67 4.33 -11.20
C GLN A 118 2.74 4.31 -9.67
N ALA A 119 2.75 5.45 -9.00
CA ALA A 119 2.65 5.57 -7.56
C ALA A 119 2.31 7.02 -7.19
N GLU A 120 1.51 7.20 -6.15
CA GLU A 120 1.15 8.50 -5.60
C GLU A 120 1.09 8.40 -4.08
N SER A 121 2.16 8.84 -3.43
CA SER A 121 2.37 8.77 -1.98
C SER A 121 3.70 9.45 -1.60
N GLU A 122 3.94 9.57 -0.31
CA GLU A 122 5.13 10.12 0.33
C GLU A 122 6.38 9.26 0.08
N VAL A 123 6.16 8.00 -0.32
CA VAL A 123 7.20 7.02 -0.68
C VAL A 123 7.35 6.82 -2.19
N ALA A 124 6.52 7.46 -3.02
CA ALA A 124 6.43 7.16 -4.45
C ALA A 124 7.73 7.46 -5.23
N HIS A 125 8.57 8.39 -4.76
CA HIS A 125 9.86 8.72 -5.38
C HIS A 125 10.93 7.63 -5.16
N LEU A 126 10.75 6.71 -4.21
CA LEU A 126 11.74 5.69 -3.87
C LEU A 126 11.82 4.57 -4.91
N GLN A 127 12.99 3.96 -5.04
CA GLN A 127 13.20 2.86 -5.98
C GLN A 127 12.37 1.62 -5.59
N GLY A 128 11.87 0.86 -6.56
CA GLY A 128 11.07 -0.33 -6.28
C GLY A 128 9.64 -0.08 -5.78
N VAL A 129 9.28 1.17 -5.46
CA VAL A 129 7.90 1.57 -5.13
C VAL A 129 7.08 1.78 -6.40
N GLY A 130 6.08 0.92 -6.61
CA GLY A 130 5.03 1.07 -7.62
C GLY A 130 3.64 1.08 -6.98
N LEU A 131 2.58 0.87 -7.78
CA LEU A 131 1.18 1.05 -7.34
C LEU A 131 0.88 0.24 -6.07
N TYR A 132 1.23 -1.04 -6.09
CA TYR A 132 1.04 -1.94 -4.96
C TYR A 132 1.72 -1.45 -3.68
N ALA A 133 3.01 -1.11 -3.75
CA ALA A 133 3.76 -0.66 -2.57
C ALA A 133 3.26 0.71 -2.07
N SER A 134 2.87 1.59 -3.00
CA SER A 134 2.25 2.88 -2.68
C SER A 134 0.92 2.68 -1.94
N ASP A 135 0.06 1.79 -2.42
CA ASP A 135 -1.22 1.48 -1.77
C ASP A 135 -1.01 0.80 -0.41
N ALA A 136 -0.06 -0.14 -0.30
CA ALA A 136 0.28 -0.76 0.97
C ALA A 136 0.75 0.27 2.00
N TRP A 137 1.64 1.19 1.62
CA TRP A 137 2.08 2.28 2.50
C TRP A 137 0.91 3.18 2.93
N ARG A 138 0.00 3.54 2.02
CA ARG A 138 -1.20 4.34 2.34
C ARG A 138 -2.10 3.62 3.34
N ILE A 139 -2.28 2.31 3.19
CA ILE A 139 -3.16 1.50 4.05
C ILE A 139 -2.56 1.30 5.45
N PHE A 140 -1.25 1.10 5.56
CA PHE A 140 -0.62 0.60 6.78
C PHE A 140 0.27 1.61 7.53
N CYS A 141 0.88 2.57 6.83
CA CYS A 141 1.92 3.43 7.39
C CYS A 141 1.55 4.92 7.40
N LYS A 142 0.77 5.41 6.43
CA LYS A 142 0.51 6.85 6.27
C LYS A 142 0.01 7.52 7.55
N ASP A 143 -1.05 6.98 8.14
CA ASP A 143 -1.66 7.57 9.34
C ASP A 143 -0.65 7.64 10.49
N ASN A 144 0.10 6.56 10.74
CA ASN A 144 1.16 6.52 11.76
C ASN A 144 2.26 7.57 11.50
N MET A 145 2.65 7.80 10.24
CA MET A 145 3.62 8.82 9.87
C MET A 145 3.10 10.23 10.17
N TYR A 146 1.82 10.48 9.87
CA TYR A 146 1.18 11.78 10.11
C TYR A 146 1.04 12.05 11.61
N GLU A 147 0.61 11.06 12.38
CA GLU A 147 0.53 11.15 13.84
C GLU A 147 1.88 11.44 14.48
N LYS A 148 2.95 10.73 14.06
CA LYS A 148 4.33 10.97 14.53
C LYS A 148 4.82 12.39 14.18
N ALA A 149 4.33 12.96 13.09
CA ALA A 149 4.62 14.34 12.68
C ALA A 149 3.75 15.40 13.41
N GLY A 150 2.88 14.98 14.33
CA GLY A 150 1.97 15.87 15.05
C GLY A 150 0.80 16.38 14.20
N LEU A 151 0.51 15.74 13.06
CA LEU A 151 -0.61 16.09 12.20
C LEU A 151 -1.85 15.31 12.61
N LYS A 152 -2.97 16.00 12.76
CA LYS A 152 -4.25 15.38 13.11
C LYS A 152 -4.81 14.58 11.94
N VAL A 153 -4.90 13.27 12.10
CA VAL A 153 -5.59 12.37 11.17
C VAL A 153 -7.07 12.31 11.57
N MET A 154 -7.95 12.91 10.75
CA MET A 154 -9.39 12.94 11.02
C MET A 154 -10.08 11.65 10.59
N GLU A 155 -9.71 11.15 9.41
CA GLU A 155 -10.16 9.87 8.87
C GLU A 155 -8.93 9.08 8.43
N SER A 156 -8.96 7.77 8.69
CA SER A 156 -7.86 6.90 8.31
C SER A 156 -7.73 6.78 6.80
N GLU A 157 -6.51 6.92 6.27
CA GLU A 157 -6.25 6.91 4.83
C GLU A 157 -6.76 5.63 4.14
N TRP A 158 -6.69 4.48 4.81
CA TRP A 158 -7.09 3.19 4.23
C TRP A 158 -8.54 3.16 3.72
N LYS A 159 -9.42 4.03 4.24
CA LYS A 159 -10.82 4.16 3.78
C LYS A 159 -10.92 4.77 2.38
N ALA A 160 -9.94 5.59 1.98
CA ALA A 160 -9.88 6.23 0.67
C ALA A 160 -9.11 5.41 -0.38
N VAL A 161 -8.37 4.36 0.03
CA VAL A 161 -7.51 3.59 -0.89
C VAL A 161 -8.34 2.59 -1.70
N LYS A 162 -8.12 2.57 -3.03
CA LYS A 162 -8.75 1.61 -3.96
C LYS A 162 -7.67 0.78 -4.68
N PRO A 163 -7.09 -0.22 -4.00
CA PRO A 163 -5.94 -0.94 -4.52
C PRO A 163 -6.33 -1.83 -5.71
N ARG A 164 -5.40 -2.02 -6.65
CA ARG A 164 -5.54 -3.03 -7.72
C ARG A 164 -5.09 -4.42 -7.26
N ASP A 165 -4.24 -4.49 -6.24
CA ASP A 165 -3.72 -5.75 -5.75
C ASP A 165 -4.82 -6.60 -5.10
N LYS A 166 -4.84 -7.90 -5.44
CA LYS A 166 -5.87 -8.83 -4.99
C LYS A 166 -5.84 -9.03 -3.47
N LYS A 167 -4.66 -9.06 -2.86
CA LYS A 167 -4.51 -9.30 -1.42
C LYS A 167 -4.87 -8.06 -0.61
N LEU A 168 -4.48 -6.88 -1.06
CA LEU A 168 -4.91 -5.62 -0.47
C LEU A 168 -6.44 -5.44 -0.56
N ARG A 169 -7.06 -5.76 -1.71
CA ARG A 169 -8.53 -5.73 -1.84
C ARG A 169 -9.21 -6.65 -0.83
N SER A 170 -8.78 -7.91 -0.73
CA SER A 170 -9.38 -8.83 0.23
C SER A 170 -9.18 -8.39 1.68
N TYR A 171 -8.07 -7.75 1.99
CA TYR A 171 -7.85 -7.13 3.30
C TYR A 171 -8.81 -5.97 3.57
N LEU A 172 -9.02 -5.06 2.60
CA LEU A 172 -9.94 -3.94 2.76
C LEU A 172 -11.40 -4.40 2.89
N ILE A 173 -11.83 -5.41 2.13
CA ILE A 173 -13.17 -6.03 2.29
C ILE A 173 -13.35 -6.51 3.73
N TRP A 174 -12.38 -7.26 4.27
CA TRP A 174 -12.42 -7.71 5.65
C TRP A 174 -12.35 -6.55 6.65
N ARG A 175 -11.57 -5.51 6.36
CA ARG A 175 -11.39 -4.35 7.26
C ARG A 175 -12.67 -3.52 7.36
N TRP A 176 -13.35 -3.26 6.25
CA TRP A 176 -14.67 -2.61 6.22
C TRP A 176 -15.74 -3.47 6.88
N ALA A 177 -15.74 -4.79 6.64
CA ALA A 177 -16.66 -5.72 7.29
C ALA A 177 -16.56 -5.68 8.82
N ARG A 178 -15.37 -5.43 9.37
CA ARG A 178 -15.15 -5.25 10.81
C ARG A 178 -15.71 -3.95 11.36
N GLU A 179 -15.93 -2.95 10.51
CA GLU A 179 -16.62 -1.70 10.87
C GLU A 179 -18.13 -1.79 10.61
N GLY A 180 -18.64 -2.96 10.19
CA GLY A 180 -20.06 -3.16 9.91
C GLY A 180 -20.48 -2.75 8.49
N TYR A 181 -19.55 -2.63 7.55
CA TYR A 181 -19.85 -2.23 6.17
C TYR A 181 -19.54 -3.33 5.16
N ASP A 182 -20.36 -3.42 4.12
CA ASP A 182 -20.03 -4.12 2.88
C ASP A 182 -19.40 -3.13 1.89
N TRP A 183 -18.13 -3.37 1.59
CA TRP A 183 -17.34 -2.53 0.69
C TRP A 183 -17.09 -3.19 -0.65
N ASP A 184 -17.42 -2.48 -1.72
CA ASP A 184 -17.16 -2.90 -3.09
C ASP A 184 -15.77 -2.41 -3.56
N PRO A 185 -14.82 -3.30 -3.88
CA PRO A 185 -13.48 -2.92 -4.33
C PRO A 185 -13.43 -2.28 -5.73
N GLU A 186 -14.48 -2.39 -6.55
CA GLU A 186 -14.53 -1.80 -7.89
C GLU A 186 -14.98 -0.35 -7.84
N THR A 187 -16.09 -0.09 -7.15
CA THR A 187 -16.64 1.27 -7.00
C THR A 187 -16.01 2.04 -5.83
N GLY A 188 -15.57 1.32 -4.80
CA GLY A 188 -15.08 1.87 -3.53
C GLY A 188 -16.20 2.33 -2.59
N VAL A 189 -17.46 1.99 -2.88
CA VAL A 189 -18.61 2.32 -2.05
C VAL A 189 -18.67 1.38 -0.85
N ALA A 190 -18.90 1.91 0.34
CA ALA A 190 -19.16 1.16 1.57
C ALA A 190 -20.62 1.38 2.00
N ILE A 191 -21.38 0.30 2.16
CA ILE A 191 -22.79 0.33 2.59
C ILE A 191 -22.88 -0.31 3.97
N GLU A 192 -23.55 0.33 4.91
CA GLU A 192 -23.77 -0.20 6.25
C GLU A 192 -24.57 -1.51 6.16
N ARG A 193 -24.12 -2.54 6.88
CA ARG A 193 -24.83 -3.82 6.93
C ARG A 193 -26.10 -3.66 7.73
N SER A 194 -27.24 -3.90 7.08
CA SER A 194 -28.51 -4.03 7.77
C SER A 194 -28.44 -5.19 8.76
N LEU A 195 -28.65 -4.90 10.05
CA LEU A 195 -28.85 -5.90 11.10
C LEU A 195 -30.25 -6.54 10.98
N GLU A 196 -30.59 -7.09 9.82
CA GLU A 196 -31.85 -7.82 9.65
C GLU A 196 -31.50 -9.27 9.27
N GLY A 197 -31.51 -10.15 10.28
CA GLY A 197 -31.36 -11.60 10.07
C GLY A 197 -30.56 -12.40 11.11
N SER A 198 -30.51 -11.97 12.36
CA SER A 198 -30.15 -12.86 13.49
C SER A 198 -31.36 -13.02 14.40
N ASP A 199 -32.45 -13.57 13.85
CA ASP A 199 -33.42 -14.26 14.69
C ASP A 199 -32.91 -15.68 14.87
N CYS A 200 -32.48 -15.98 16.08
CA CYS A 200 -32.08 -17.31 16.47
C CYS A 200 -33.37 -18.08 16.75
N ASP A 201 -33.90 -18.75 15.73
CA ASP A 201 -34.95 -19.73 15.95
C ASP A 201 -34.39 -20.87 16.83
N LEU A 202 -34.74 -20.79 18.11
CA LEU A 202 -34.75 -21.88 19.06
C LEU A 202 -35.69 -22.97 18.55
N GLY A 203 -35.21 -23.76 17.59
CA GLY A 203 -35.87 -24.96 17.07
C GLY A 203 -35.23 -26.24 17.55
N MET A 204 -34.78 -26.29 18.81
CA MET A 204 -34.38 -27.56 19.43
C MET A 204 -35.66 -28.29 19.87
N SER A 205 -36.38 -28.93 18.93
CA SER A 205 -37.45 -29.86 19.30
C SER A 205 -36.88 -31.22 19.57
N CYS A 206 -36.98 -31.61 20.84
CA CYS A 206 -36.74 -32.92 21.39
C CYS A 206 -37.52 -34.00 20.61
N LEU A 207 -36.90 -35.18 20.57
CA LEU A 207 -37.41 -36.48 20.13
C LEU A 207 -38.89 -36.73 20.42
N ALA A 208 -39.61 -37.24 19.40
CA ALA A 208 -40.47 -38.40 19.55
C ALA A 208 -40.48 -39.17 18.23
N ILE A 209 -39.91 -40.38 18.26
CA ILE A 209 -40.19 -41.42 17.27
C ILE A 209 -41.61 -41.87 17.56
N ASP A 210 -42.48 -41.84 16.56
CA ASP A 210 -43.61 -42.77 16.49
C ASP A 210 -43.80 -43.23 15.05
N ASP A 211 -43.72 -44.54 14.90
CA ASP A 211 -43.81 -45.34 13.70
C ASP A 211 -45.26 -45.81 13.55
N SER A 212 -45.96 -45.44 12.47
CA SER A 212 -47.16 -46.12 11.99
C SER A 212 -47.57 -45.59 10.60
N GLY A 213 -47.57 -46.50 9.62
CA GLY A 213 -47.82 -46.21 8.22
C GLY A 213 -49.28 -45.96 7.82
N GLY A 214 -49.45 -45.63 6.53
CA GLY A 214 -50.75 -45.57 5.86
C GLY A 214 -50.72 -44.60 4.69
N GLY A 215 -50.82 -45.13 3.47
CA GLY A 215 -50.81 -44.36 2.23
C GLY A 215 -52.08 -43.51 2.00
N GLY A 216 -51.96 -42.52 1.12
CA GLY A 216 -53.07 -41.68 0.68
C GLY A 216 -52.61 -40.60 -0.29
N ARG A 217 -53.41 -40.36 -1.32
CA ARG A 217 -53.10 -39.71 -2.59
C ARG A 217 -53.67 -38.28 -2.65
N LEU A 218 -52.94 -37.39 -3.33
CA LEU A 218 -53.34 -36.12 -3.97
C LEU A 218 -54.12 -35.08 -3.14
N GLU A 219 -53.58 -33.86 -3.06
CA GLU A 219 -54.27 -32.66 -3.57
C GLU A 219 -53.31 -31.48 -3.76
N GLN A 220 -53.50 -30.76 -4.87
CA GLN A 220 -52.82 -29.52 -5.23
C GLN A 220 -53.52 -28.34 -4.55
N ALA A 221 -52.77 -27.45 -3.89
CA ALA A 221 -53.29 -26.17 -3.42
C ALA A 221 -52.29 -25.03 -3.70
N HIS A 222 -52.56 -24.34 -4.81
CA HIS A 222 -52.50 -22.89 -5.03
C HIS A 222 -51.71 -22.04 -4.03
N VAL A 223 -50.53 -21.53 -4.44
CA VAL A 223 -49.83 -20.44 -3.76
C VAL A 223 -50.29 -19.10 -4.34
N SER A 224 -51.05 -18.37 -3.53
CA SER A 224 -51.51 -17.00 -3.79
C SER A 224 -50.33 -16.03 -3.72
N ALA A 225 -50.17 -15.21 -4.75
CA ALA A 225 -49.20 -14.13 -4.82
C ALA A 225 -49.60 -12.99 -3.87
N TYR A 226 -48.75 -12.69 -2.87
CA TYR A 226 -48.84 -11.43 -2.14
C TYR A 226 -47.87 -10.40 -2.72
N ARG A 227 -48.46 -9.34 -3.27
CA ARG A 227 -47.82 -8.15 -3.81
C ARG A 227 -47.79 -7.13 -2.67
N ALA A 228 -46.60 -6.78 -2.18
CA ALA A 228 -46.43 -5.65 -1.29
C ALA A 228 -45.61 -4.56 -1.99
N SER A 229 -46.23 -3.40 -2.08
CA SER A 229 -45.77 -2.15 -2.65
C SER A 229 -45.31 -1.22 -1.51
N MET A 230 -44.47 -0.23 -1.85
CA MET A 230 -44.04 0.94 -1.07
C MET A 230 -42.87 0.70 -0.10
N ALA A 231 -41.86 1.58 0.05
CA ALA A 231 -41.51 2.84 -0.59
C ALA A 231 -40.02 3.13 -0.26
N LEU A 232 -39.32 3.83 -1.17
CA LEU A 232 -37.94 4.31 -0.99
C LEU A 232 -37.88 5.48 0.00
N PRO A 233 -36.91 5.51 0.94
CA PRO A 233 -36.47 6.75 1.58
C PRO A 233 -35.45 7.50 0.73
N LYS A 234 -35.53 8.83 0.85
CA LYS A 234 -34.91 9.84 0.02
C LYS A 234 -33.38 9.95 0.16
N GLN A 235 -32.82 10.40 -0.96
CA GLN A 235 -31.44 10.82 -1.19
C GLN A 235 -30.98 11.95 -0.25
N VAL A 236 -29.68 11.97 0.03
CA VAL A 236 -28.89 13.21 0.11
C VAL A 236 -27.75 13.09 -0.91
N LEU A 237 -27.66 14.09 -1.76
CA LEU A 237 -26.77 14.21 -2.92
C LEU A 237 -25.88 15.44 -2.69
N GLU A 238 -24.58 15.35 -2.98
CA GLU A 238 -23.71 16.41 -3.54
C GLU A 238 -22.23 15.95 -3.41
N GLY A 239 -21.37 15.95 -4.43
CA GLY A 239 -21.53 16.29 -5.83
C GLY A 239 -20.43 15.63 -6.66
N ALA A 240 -20.79 15.11 -7.83
CA ALA A 240 -19.86 14.64 -8.84
C ALA A 240 -19.90 15.62 -10.02
N LYS A 241 -18.81 16.36 -10.24
CA LYS A 241 -18.57 17.07 -11.50
C LYS A 241 -18.04 16.07 -12.51
N LEU A 242 -18.91 15.74 -13.47
CA LEU A 242 -18.63 15.03 -14.70
C LEU A 242 -17.80 15.94 -15.62
N PHE A 243 -16.59 15.54 -16.00
CA PHE A 243 -15.90 16.10 -17.15
C PHE A 243 -15.73 15.01 -18.21
N SER A 244 -16.55 15.15 -19.25
CA SER A 244 -16.38 14.52 -20.56
C SER A 244 -15.25 15.23 -21.30
N TYR A 245 -14.36 14.49 -21.96
CA TYR A 245 -13.57 15.02 -23.06
C TYR A 245 -13.39 13.94 -24.13
N ASP A 246 -14.01 14.21 -25.28
CA ASP A 246 -13.80 13.51 -26.54
C ASP A 246 -12.74 14.26 -27.37
N SER A 247 -12.38 13.66 -28.48
CA SER A 247 -11.08 13.67 -29.13
C SER A 247 -11.03 14.52 -30.42
N LYS A 248 -9.80 14.93 -30.77
CA LYS A 248 -9.29 15.38 -32.08
C LYS A 248 -9.64 16.79 -32.58
N THR A 249 -8.60 17.65 -32.67
CA THR A 249 -8.12 18.21 -33.95
C THR A 249 -6.70 18.77 -33.81
N GLN A 250 -6.01 18.81 -34.94
CA GLN A 250 -4.60 19.02 -35.19
C GLN A 250 -4.50 20.23 -36.13
N ASP A 251 -3.62 21.22 -35.87
CA ASP A 251 -2.72 21.77 -36.89
C ASP A 251 -1.75 22.89 -36.40
N VAL A 252 -0.50 22.66 -36.83
CA VAL A 252 0.54 23.55 -37.40
C VAL A 252 1.25 24.65 -36.57
N CYS A 253 2.58 24.51 -36.64
CA CYS A 253 3.72 25.34 -36.23
C CYS A 253 3.66 26.82 -36.61
N GLN A 254 4.36 27.68 -35.84
CA GLN A 254 5.45 28.55 -36.36
C GLN A 254 6.48 28.88 -35.26
N LEU A 255 7.75 28.86 -35.68
CA LEU A 255 8.96 29.33 -35.00
C LEU A 255 9.00 30.87 -35.01
N GLU A 256 9.63 31.49 -34.01
CA GLU A 256 10.52 32.65 -34.20
C GLU A 256 11.24 33.02 -32.89
N GLU A 257 12.26 33.87 -33.02
CA GLU A 257 13.56 33.76 -32.38
C GLU A 257 13.81 34.66 -31.15
N VAL A 258 14.97 34.43 -30.54
CA VAL A 258 15.63 35.14 -29.42
C VAL A 258 15.89 36.62 -29.78
N PRO A 259 15.95 37.53 -28.79
CA PRO A 259 17.23 38.21 -28.58
C PRO A 259 17.60 38.47 -27.10
N VAL A 260 18.91 38.42 -26.86
CA VAL A 260 19.62 38.87 -25.64
C VAL A 260 19.89 40.38 -25.75
N PRO A 261 19.94 41.12 -24.63
CA PRO A 261 21.08 42.04 -24.39
C PRO A 261 21.56 41.99 -22.91
N LEU A 262 22.84 41.81 -22.58
CA LEU A 262 24.02 42.72 -22.63
C LEU A 262 23.92 44.01 -21.78
N GLY A 263 24.56 44.02 -20.60
CA GLY A 263 25.59 45.01 -20.27
C GLY A 263 25.42 45.99 -19.08
N CYS A 264 26.49 46.06 -18.27
CA CYS A 264 27.00 47.16 -17.40
C CYS A 264 26.48 47.24 -15.94
N VAL A 265 27.22 47.14 -14.81
CA VAL A 265 28.64 47.30 -14.33
C VAL A 265 28.71 48.44 -13.29
N LEU A 266 29.57 48.21 -12.26
CA LEU A 266 30.22 49.12 -11.27
C LEU A 266 29.81 48.79 -9.81
N LYS A 267 30.68 48.73 -8.80
CA LYS A 267 32.15 48.69 -8.63
C LYS A 267 32.37 48.48 -7.12
N GLY A 268 33.32 47.66 -6.69
CA GLY A 268 33.69 47.55 -5.26
C GLY A 268 34.92 46.68 -5.08
N LYS A 269 36.04 47.33 -4.78
CA LYS A 269 37.42 46.84 -4.81
C LYS A 269 37.90 46.58 -3.38
N ALA A 270 38.56 45.46 -3.09
CA ALA A 270 39.62 45.38 -2.08
C ALA A 270 40.44 44.10 -2.30
N GLU A 271 41.75 44.29 -2.41
CA GLU A 271 42.80 43.31 -2.66
C GLU A 271 43.29 42.65 -1.36
N GLY A 272 43.91 41.48 -1.45
CA GLY A 272 44.72 40.89 -0.39
C GLY A 272 44.85 39.36 -0.43
N GLU A 273 45.79 38.84 -1.22
CA GLU A 273 46.38 37.48 -1.14
C GLU A 273 47.36 37.35 0.06
N PRO A 274 47.98 36.18 0.39
CA PRO A 274 47.82 34.81 -0.16
C PRO A 274 47.73 33.65 0.89
N VAL A 275 47.31 32.49 0.38
CA VAL A 275 47.77 31.09 0.66
C VAL A 275 47.98 30.61 2.11
N ALA A 276 47.18 29.60 2.51
CA ALA A 276 47.60 28.57 3.45
C ALA A 276 46.94 27.22 3.12
N THR A 277 47.79 26.28 2.72
CA THR A 277 47.52 24.84 2.62
C THR A 277 47.38 24.26 4.04
N ILE A 278 46.33 23.48 4.29
CA ILE A 278 46.16 22.63 5.50
C ILE A 278 45.79 21.26 4.94
N SER A 279 46.71 20.31 4.70
CA SER A 279 47.55 19.53 5.62
C SER A 279 46.75 18.71 6.62
N ASP A 280 46.81 17.41 6.41
CA ASP A 280 46.27 16.32 7.20
C ASP A 280 46.59 16.43 8.70
N ILE A 281 45.58 16.75 9.52
CA ILE A 281 45.63 16.51 10.98
C ILE A 281 44.22 16.12 11.45
N ALA A 282 43.84 14.86 11.25
CA ALA A 282 42.71 14.24 11.97
C ALA A 282 42.79 12.70 12.08
N THR A 283 43.94 12.07 11.83
CA THR A 283 44.08 10.61 11.91
C THR A 283 44.86 10.11 13.12
N ASP A 284 45.65 10.96 13.78
CA ASP A 284 46.50 10.50 14.90
C ASP A 284 45.76 10.36 16.24
N GLY A 285 44.64 11.08 16.42
CA GLY A 285 43.85 11.01 17.65
C GLY A 285 43.00 9.73 17.77
N LEU A 286 42.69 9.08 16.65
CA LEU A 286 41.77 7.94 16.59
C LEU A 286 42.53 6.60 16.71
N MET A 287 43.74 6.52 16.14
CA MET A 287 44.60 5.34 16.27
C MET A 287 45.19 5.18 17.68
N LYS A 288 45.42 6.28 18.41
CA LYS A 288 45.89 6.22 19.80
C LYS A 288 44.82 5.71 20.79
N ARG A 289 43.53 5.89 20.47
CA ARG A 289 42.42 5.38 21.31
C ARG A 289 42.07 3.91 21.07
N LEU A 290 42.51 3.34 19.96
CA LEU A 290 42.30 1.92 19.66
C LEU A 290 43.40 1.04 20.28
N ALA A 291 44.63 1.55 20.41
CA ALA A 291 45.74 0.85 21.07
C ALA A 291 45.52 0.64 22.59
N ASP A 292 44.80 1.54 23.26
CA ASP A 292 44.51 1.43 24.70
C ASP A 292 43.35 0.46 25.02
N LEU A 293 42.65 -0.06 23.99
CA LEU A 293 41.56 -1.03 24.13
C LEU A 293 41.94 -2.47 23.73
N GLY A 294 43.20 -2.72 23.33
CA GLY A 294 43.71 -4.06 23.06
C GLY A 294 43.03 -4.78 21.89
N LEU A 295 42.63 -4.04 20.84
CA LEU A 295 42.20 -4.59 19.54
C LEU A 295 43.32 -4.42 18.50
#